data_AF-A0A954Z4K1-F1
#
_entry.id   AF-A0A954Z4K1-F1
#
_cell.length_a   1.000
_cell.length_b   1.000
_cell.length_c   1.000
_cell.angle_alpha   90.00
_cell.angle_beta   90.00
_cell.angle_gamma   90.00
#
_symmetry.space_group_name_H-M   'P 1'
#
loop_
_entity.id
_entity.type
_entity.pdbx_description
1 polymer ?
#
loop_
_entity_poly.entity_id
_entity_poly.type
_entity_poly.pdbx_seq_one_letter_code
_entity_poly.pdbx_strand_id
1 'polypeptide(L)'
;MYAYSPSKCSVIALVSLAAWMAPIQRSALAQDETSRPQDASEDIRSSRAAMCILRVSPTEPMTPLDEEFIQSILMTSDVRAEAVRDVLRRGGRALNENLNVSTEISIVGGSLSPDLEFAPVLYQLHVSIDEEDQEGTPLPPKAEELMSAIVERLRHALMSLSQSNLKTLRDAVAVSEHKLKEAQERLERLLAERKALSASVDRVNLDRELILNEIANLESQLREIEIERVANQARQGAIESQVAVASQRQFDRVKQDVILSEMAKLTEIQQARYDRLASLREKGNVSEMELTAAGEPLIEARIRMEERREAILSQDMGADRAIALNRELADASIAAAESEAR
;
A
#
# COMPACT_ATOMS: atom_id res chain seq x y z
N MET A 1 -19.40 -25.79 -29.85
CA MET A 1 -18.36 -25.77 -30.91
C MET A 1 -19.02 -25.28 -32.19
N TYR A 2 -19.05 -23.97 -32.41
CA TYR A 2 -19.47 -23.40 -33.69
C TYR A 2 -18.21 -23.08 -34.48
N ALA A 3 -18.02 -23.76 -35.61
CA ALA A 3 -16.91 -23.51 -36.50
C ALA A 3 -17.12 -22.16 -37.20
N TYR A 4 -16.34 -21.16 -36.80
CA TYR A 4 -16.30 -19.85 -37.45
C TYR A 4 -15.56 -20.00 -38.78
N SER A 5 -16.30 -19.90 -39.89
CA SER A 5 -15.69 -19.86 -41.23
C SER A 5 -15.05 -18.48 -41.44
N PRO A 6 -13.87 -18.36 -42.06
CA PRO A 6 -13.26 -17.07 -42.35
C PRO A 6 -14.06 -16.36 -43.45
N SER A 7 -14.88 -15.40 -43.05
CA SER A 7 -15.60 -14.48 -43.92
C SER A 7 -14.62 -13.62 -44.72
N LYS A 8 -14.74 -13.68 -46.03
CA LYS A 8 -13.99 -12.87 -46.99
C LYS A 8 -14.39 -11.40 -46.82
N CYS A 9 -13.48 -10.51 -46.44
CA CYS A 9 -13.66 -9.07 -46.62
C CYS A 9 -13.75 -8.76 -48.12
N SER A 10 -14.96 -8.52 -48.63
CA SER A 10 -15.14 -8.03 -49.99
C SER A 10 -15.15 -6.51 -49.98
N VAL A 11 -14.01 -5.88 -50.29
CA VAL A 11 -14.04 -4.49 -50.77
C VAL A 11 -14.55 -4.54 -52.19
N ILE A 12 -15.87 -4.41 -52.36
CA ILE A 12 -16.46 -4.22 -53.69
C ILE A 12 -16.27 -2.75 -54.05
N ALA A 13 -15.11 -2.44 -54.64
CA ALA A 13 -14.94 -1.23 -55.41
C ALA A 13 -15.76 -1.40 -56.70
N LEU A 14 -17.04 -1.04 -56.66
CA LEU A 14 -17.80 -0.78 -57.88
C LEU A 14 -17.25 0.51 -58.48
N VAL A 15 -16.16 0.40 -59.26
CA VAL A 15 -15.69 1.47 -60.12
C VAL A 15 -16.68 1.59 -61.27
N SER A 16 -17.81 2.25 -61.03
CA SER A 16 -18.62 2.80 -62.10
C SER A 16 -17.86 4.00 -62.66
N LEU A 17 -16.97 3.73 -63.62
CA LEU A 17 -16.26 4.73 -64.42
C LEU A 17 -17.26 5.42 -65.35
N ALA A 18 -18.14 6.24 -64.79
CA ALA A 18 -18.87 7.23 -65.57
C ALA A 18 -17.92 8.42 -65.72
N ALA A 19 -16.98 8.32 -66.67
CA ALA A 19 -16.15 9.43 -67.08
C ALA A 19 -17.06 10.50 -67.71
N TRP A 20 -17.62 11.37 -66.89
CA TRP A 20 -18.17 12.63 -67.36
C TRP A 20 -16.98 13.52 -67.68
N MET A 21 -16.47 13.40 -68.91
CA MET A 21 -15.76 14.51 -69.53
C MET A 21 -16.76 15.63 -69.76
N ALA A 22 -17.06 16.40 -68.72
CA ALA A 22 -17.48 17.76 -68.95
C ALA A 22 -16.19 18.51 -69.36
N PRO A 23 -16.05 18.99 -70.62
CA PRO A 23 -15.12 20.09 -70.83
C PRO A 23 -15.54 21.16 -69.82
N ILE A 24 -14.60 21.67 -69.03
CA ILE A 24 -14.81 22.94 -68.33
C ILE A 24 -14.99 23.98 -69.46
N GLN A 25 -16.22 24.10 -69.96
CA GLN A 25 -16.62 25.23 -70.77
C GLN A 25 -16.55 26.41 -69.82
N ARG A 26 -15.60 27.30 -70.10
CA ARG A 26 -15.47 28.63 -69.50
C ARG A 26 -16.87 29.26 -69.38
N SER A 27 -17.42 29.28 -68.18
CA SER A 27 -18.59 30.08 -67.85
C SER A 27 -18.13 31.54 -67.71
N ALA A 28 -17.82 32.16 -68.84
CA ALA A 28 -17.81 33.61 -68.98
C ALA A 28 -19.15 34.00 -69.61
N LEU A 29 -20.16 34.21 -68.77
CA LEU A 29 -21.43 34.82 -69.19
C LEU A 29 -21.89 35.83 -68.13
N ALA A 30 -21.38 37.05 -68.36
CA ALA A 30 -22.04 38.34 -68.20
C ALA A 30 -22.80 38.63 -66.89
N GLN A 31 -22.09 39.30 -65.97
CA GLN A 31 -22.70 40.40 -65.24
C GLN A 31 -21.92 41.69 -65.53
N ASP A 32 -22.67 42.60 -66.12
CA ASP A 32 -22.59 44.06 -66.16
C ASP A 32 -21.24 44.79 -66.20
N GLU A 33 -21.19 45.68 -67.18
CA GLU A 33 -20.11 46.59 -67.49
C GLU A 33 -19.83 47.54 -66.33
N THR A 34 -18.56 47.64 -65.92
CA THR A 34 -17.77 48.87 -65.86
C THR A 34 -16.60 48.71 -64.90
N SER A 35 -15.39 48.41 -65.40
CA SER A 35 -14.15 49.12 -65.07
C SER A 35 -12.89 48.38 -65.53
N ARG A 36 -12.09 49.11 -66.34
CA ARG A 36 -10.63 49.04 -66.58
C ARG A 36 -9.95 47.69 -66.91
N PRO A 37 -9.15 47.63 -68.00
CA PRO A 37 -8.22 46.54 -68.22
C PRO A 37 -6.99 46.76 -67.32
N GLN A 38 -6.79 45.90 -66.33
CA GLN A 38 -5.48 45.61 -65.78
C GLN A 38 -4.98 44.34 -66.46
N ASP A 39 -3.72 44.36 -66.89
CA ASP A 39 -2.98 43.21 -67.42
C ASP A 39 -3.07 42.02 -66.47
N ALA A 40 -4.03 41.13 -66.74
CA ALA A 40 -4.05 39.78 -66.23
C ALA A 40 -3.69 38.88 -67.41
N SER A 41 -2.41 38.56 -67.55
CA SER A 41 -2.01 37.30 -68.16
C SER A 41 -2.57 36.19 -67.26
N GLU A 42 -3.84 35.83 -67.46
CA GLU A 42 -4.38 34.56 -67.00
C GLU A 42 -3.60 33.48 -67.77
N ASP A 43 -2.50 33.03 -67.16
CA ASP A 43 -1.86 31.78 -67.54
C ASP A 43 -2.96 30.71 -67.54
N ILE A 44 -3.37 30.28 -68.74
CA ILE A 44 -4.37 29.23 -68.92
C ILE A 44 -3.70 27.93 -68.50
N ARG A 45 -3.66 27.67 -67.19
CA ARG A 45 -3.16 26.40 -66.64
C ARG A 45 -4.09 25.30 -67.14
N SER A 46 -3.54 24.40 -67.95
CA SER A 46 -4.21 23.25 -68.52
C SER A 46 -4.37 22.14 -67.45
N SER A 47 -5.20 22.38 -66.44
CA SER A 47 -5.44 21.38 -65.38
C SER A 47 -6.22 20.18 -65.91
N ARG A 48 -5.73 18.96 -65.64
CA ARG A 48 -6.47 17.71 -65.90
C ARG A 48 -7.06 17.21 -64.61
N ALA A 49 -8.39 17.07 -64.58
CA ALA A 49 -9.12 16.56 -63.44
C ALA A 49 -9.77 15.19 -63.73
N ALA A 50 -9.81 14.33 -62.73
CA ALA A 50 -10.59 13.10 -62.72
C ALA A 50 -11.36 12.98 -61.40
N MET A 51 -12.56 12.39 -61.48
CA MET A 51 -13.46 12.23 -60.33
C MET A 51 -13.95 10.80 -60.26
N CYS A 52 -13.95 10.21 -59.06
CA CYS A 52 -14.57 8.92 -58.81
C CYS A 52 -15.38 8.90 -57.51
N ILE A 53 -16.39 8.03 -57.48
CA ILE A 53 -17.18 7.75 -56.29
C ILE A 53 -16.68 6.43 -55.68
N LEU A 54 -16.28 6.50 -54.42
CA LEU A 54 -15.79 5.39 -53.62
C LEU A 54 -16.87 4.94 -52.66
N ARG A 55 -17.28 3.68 -52.75
CA ARG A 55 -18.15 3.05 -51.76
C ARG A 55 -17.30 2.24 -50.79
N VAL A 56 -17.22 2.67 -49.54
CA VAL A 56 -16.56 1.91 -48.47
C VAL A 56 -17.63 1.27 -47.62
N SER A 57 -17.60 -0.06 -47.51
CA SER A 57 -18.53 -0.82 -46.68
C SER A 57 -17.75 -1.48 -45.54
N PRO A 58 -17.91 -1.03 -44.29
CA PRO A 58 -17.30 -1.70 -43.15
C PRO A 58 -17.93 -3.09 -43.01
N THR A 59 -17.11 -4.11 -42.84
CA THR A 59 -17.56 -5.50 -42.63
C THR A 59 -17.56 -5.90 -41.16
N GLU A 60 -16.87 -5.11 -40.33
CA GLU A 60 -16.69 -5.30 -38.89
C GLU A 60 -16.70 -3.92 -38.23
N PRO A 61 -16.98 -3.82 -36.91
CA PRO A 61 -17.09 -2.56 -36.19
C PRO A 61 -15.70 -1.94 -36.07
N MET A 62 -15.30 -1.26 -37.13
CA MET A 62 -14.03 -0.57 -37.24
C MET A 62 -14.19 0.89 -36.83
N THR A 63 -13.05 1.51 -36.56
CA THR A 63 -12.90 2.95 -36.34
C THR A 63 -13.79 3.75 -37.27
N PRO A 64 -14.43 4.83 -36.77
CA PRO A 64 -15.30 5.67 -37.59
C PRO A 64 -14.54 6.11 -38.83
N LEU A 65 -15.09 5.80 -40.00
CA LEU A 65 -14.53 6.16 -41.30
C LEU A 65 -14.89 7.62 -41.56
N ASP A 66 -14.26 8.52 -40.81
CA ASP A 66 -14.50 9.95 -40.95
C ASP A 66 -13.74 10.50 -42.16
N GLU A 67 -14.21 11.62 -42.71
CA GLU A 67 -13.57 12.31 -43.84
C GLU A 67 -12.10 12.62 -43.54
N GLU A 68 -11.85 13.13 -42.33
CA GLU A 68 -10.51 13.44 -41.82
C GLU A 68 -9.60 12.21 -41.80
N PHE A 69 -10.14 11.03 -41.50
CA PHE A 69 -9.36 9.80 -41.46
C PHE A 69 -8.93 9.37 -42.86
N ILE A 70 -9.84 9.34 -43.84
CA ILE A 70 -9.48 8.99 -45.21
C ILE A 70 -8.56 10.05 -45.82
N GLN A 71 -8.82 11.33 -45.55
CA GLN A 71 -7.95 12.43 -45.96
C GLN A 71 -6.57 12.29 -45.32
N SER A 72 -6.47 11.91 -44.05
CA SER A 72 -5.19 11.65 -43.39
C SER A 72 -4.45 10.48 -44.05
N ILE A 73 -5.12 9.41 -44.47
CA ILE A 73 -4.46 8.32 -45.20
C ILE A 73 -3.95 8.84 -46.55
N LEU A 74 -4.76 9.61 -47.29
CA LEU A 74 -4.36 10.16 -48.58
C LEU A 74 -3.21 11.18 -48.48
N MET A 75 -3.17 11.97 -47.40
CA MET A 75 -2.19 13.04 -47.19
C MET A 75 -0.92 12.56 -46.48
N THR A 76 -1.04 11.65 -45.51
CA THR A 76 0.07 11.16 -44.67
C THR A 76 0.86 10.05 -45.37
N SER A 77 0.23 9.31 -46.28
CA SER A 77 0.81 8.04 -46.72
C SER A 77 1.52 8.09 -48.08
N ASP A 78 2.48 7.18 -48.16
CA ASP A 78 3.03 6.61 -49.37
C ASP A 78 1.99 6.28 -50.45
N VAL A 79 0.68 6.21 -50.18
CA VAL A 79 -0.37 5.94 -51.19
C VAL A 79 -0.30 6.92 -52.35
N ARG A 80 -0.27 8.23 -52.10
CA ARG A 80 -0.22 9.24 -53.17
C ARG A 80 1.13 9.22 -53.87
N ALA A 81 2.21 9.29 -53.10
CA ALA A 81 3.57 9.34 -53.63
C ALA A 81 3.94 8.06 -54.41
N GLU A 82 3.49 6.89 -53.96
CA GLU A 82 3.71 5.61 -54.64
C GLU A 82 2.75 5.42 -55.82
N ALA A 83 1.51 5.91 -55.77
CA ALA A 83 0.63 5.91 -56.93
C ALA A 83 1.22 6.73 -58.08
N VAL A 84 1.73 7.93 -57.77
CA VAL A 84 2.45 8.78 -58.74
C VAL A 84 3.68 8.05 -59.27
N ARG A 85 4.51 7.47 -58.40
CA ARG A 85 5.70 6.70 -58.81
C ARG A 85 5.35 5.51 -59.71
N ASP A 86 4.30 4.76 -59.40
CA ASP A 86 3.89 3.59 -60.18
C ASP A 86 3.42 3.96 -61.58
N VAL A 87 2.62 5.01 -61.69
CA VAL A 87 2.10 5.48 -62.98
C VAL A 87 3.23 6.05 -63.83
N LEU A 88 4.14 6.83 -63.24
CA LEU A 88 5.33 7.33 -63.93
C LEU A 88 6.27 6.20 -64.39
N ARG A 89 6.46 5.16 -63.56
CA ARG A 89 7.25 3.96 -63.92
C ARG A 89 6.63 3.17 -65.07
N ARG A 90 5.32 2.93 -65.04
CA ARG A 90 4.60 2.23 -66.12
C ARG A 90 4.64 3.01 -67.44
N GLY A 91 4.63 4.35 -67.36
CA GLY A 91 4.80 5.22 -68.51
C GLY A 91 6.22 5.32 -69.07
N GLY A 92 7.22 4.69 -68.43
CA GLY A 92 8.63 4.74 -68.86
C GLY A 92 9.26 6.14 -68.72
N ARG A 93 8.75 6.98 -67.81
CA ARG A 93 9.15 8.39 -67.70
C ARG A 93 10.13 8.62 -66.55
N ALA A 94 11.01 9.60 -66.74
CA ALA A 94 11.86 10.09 -65.65
C ALA A 94 10.99 10.57 -64.48
N LEU A 95 11.38 10.21 -63.26
CA LEU A 95 10.69 10.59 -62.03
C LEU A 95 10.86 12.10 -61.82
N ASN A 96 9.95 12.90 -62.37
CA ASN A 96 9.77 14.27 -61.88
C ASN A 96 8.98 14.18 -60.58
N GLU A 97 9.69 14.28 -59.46
CA GLU A 97 9.11 14.25 -58.11
C GLU A 97 8.24 15.49 -57.80
N ASN A 98 8.26 16.50 -58.68
CA ASN A 98 7.58 17.79 -58.49
C ASN A 98 6.20 17.87 -59.16
N LEU A 99 5.54 16.74 -59.44
CA LEU A 99 4.16 16.79 -59.97
C LEU A 99 3.22 17.29 -58.86
N ASN A 100 2.68 18.50 -59.03
CA ASN A 100 1.67 19.05 -58.13
C ASN A 100 0.33 18.33 -58.38
N VAL A 101 0.07 17.31 -57.56
CA VAL A 101 -1.19 16.56 -57.57
C VAL A 101 -2.00 16.98 -56.36
N SER A 102 -3.13 17.65 -56.58
CA SER A 102 -4.13 17.93 -55.56
C SER A 102 -5.15 16.80 -55.52
N THR A 103 -5.38 16.26 -54.33
CA THR A 103 -6.36 15.22 -54.06
C THR A 103 -7.31 15.71 -52.99
N GLU A 104 -8.58 15.87 -53.34
CA GLU A 104 -9.63 16.28 -52.42
C GLU A 104 -10.62 15.13 -52.26
N ILE A 105 -11.08 14.89 -51.03
CA ILE A 105 -12.09 13.90 -50.75
C ILE A 105 -13.23 14.57 -50.00
N SER A 106 -14.47 14.27 -50.38
CA SER A 106 -15.66 14.76 -49.69
C SER A 106 -16.67 13.63 -49.51
N ILE A 107 -17.44 13.66 -48.43
CA ILE A 107 -18.53 12.70 -48.20
C ILE A 107 -19.75 13.12 -49.04
N VAL A 108 -20.19 12.26 -49.96
CA VAL A 108 -21.36 12.53 -50.82
C VAL A 108 -22.65 11.98 -50.23
N GLY A 109 -22.54 10.88 -49.48
CA GLY A 109 -23.69 10.28 -48.85
C GLY A 109 -23.33 9.02 -48.08
N GLY A 110 -23.93 8.87 -46.91
CA GLY A 110 -23.95 7.63 -46.15
C GLY A 110 -25.38 7.39 -45.68
N SER A 111 -25.76 6.14 -45.47
CA SER A 111 -27.01 5.86 -44.75
C SER A 111 -26.86 6.36 -43.33
N LEU A 112 -27.43 7.54 -43.03
CA LEU A 112 -27.50 8.15 -41.70
C LEU A 112 -28.49 7.43 -40.77
N SER A 113 -28.90 6.21 -41.10
CA SER A 113 -29.75 5.43 -40.20
C SER A 113 -28.92 5.06 -38.96
N PRO A 114 -29.24 5.60 -37.78
CA PRO A 114 -28.45 5.37 -36.56
C PRO A 114 -28.50 3.91 -36.10
N ASP A 115 -29.38 3.09 -36.69
CA ASP A 115 -29.63 1.70 -36.31
C ASP A 115 -28.79 0.70 -37.14
N LEU A 116 -28.08 1.14 -38.17
CA LEU A 116 -27.25 0.29 -39.03
C LEU A 116 -25.77 0.61 -38.80
N GLU A 117 -25.17 -0.10 -37.83
CA GLU A 117 -23.73 -0.02 -37.46
C GLU A 117 -22.76 -0.28 -38.64
N PHE A 118 -23.26 -0.73 -39.79
CA PHE A 118 -22.48 -1.08 -40.98
C PHE A 118 -22.96 -0.39 -42.27
N ALA A 119 -23.51 0.82 -42.16
CA ALA A 119 -23.90 1.61 -43.32
C ALA A 119 -22.71 1.85 -44.27
N PRO A 120 -22.84 1.60 -45.58
CA PRO A 120 -21.82 1.99 -46.54
C PRO A 120 -21.72 3.51 -46.61
N VAL A 121 -20.50 4.04 -46.64
CA VAL A 121 -20.20 5.46 -46.83
C VAL A 121 -19.71 5.68 -48.25
N LEU A 122 -20.28 6.67 -48.93
CA LEU A 122 -19.89 7.11 -50.26
C LEU A 122 -19.02 8.36 -50.14
N TYR A 123 -17.81 8.27 -50.67
CA TYR A 123 -16.89 9.39 -50.81
C TYR A 123 -16.75 9.76 -52.29
N GLN A 124 -16.54 11.03 -52.56
CA GLN A 124 -16.13 11.53 -53.87
C GLN A 124 -14.68 11.95 -53.77
N LEU A 125 -13.85 11.32 -54.60
CA LEU A 125 -12.44 11.65 -54.72
C LEU A 125 -12.26 12.47 -56.00
N HIS A 126 -11.69 13.66 -55.83
CA HIS A 126 -11.29 14.55 -56.91
C HIS A 126 -9.77 14.58 -57.00
N VAL A 127 -9.23 14.32 -58.19
CA VAL A 127 -7.79 14.35 -58.46
C VAL A 127 -7.55 15.36 -59.57
N SER A 128 -6.81 16.42 -59.26
CA SER A 128 -6.38 17.42 -60.23
C SER A 128 -4.85 17.42 -60.34
N ILE A 129 -4.38 17.44 -61.58
CA ILE A 129 -2.96 17.56 -61.91
C ILE A 129 -2.78 18.95 -62.51
N ASP A 130 -1.97 19.76 -61.84
CA ASP A 130 -1.58 21.06 -62.37
C ASP A 130 -0.46 20.87 -63.39
N GLU A 131 -0.77 21.11 -64.65
CA GLU A 131 0.24 21.15 -65.72
C GLU A 131 0.87 22.54 -65.70
N GLU A 132 2.10 22.63 -65.19
CA GLU A 132 2.97 23.75 -65.57
C GLU A 132 3.49 23.44 -66.98
N ASP A 133 3.07 24.25 -67.96
CA ASP A 133 3.48 24.16 -69.36
C ASP A 133 5.01 24.41 -69.49
N GLN A 134 5.82 23.40 -69.15
CA GLN A 134 7.23 23.40 -69.50
C GLN A 134 7.36 22.81 -70.91
N GLU A 135 7.49 23.70 -71.90
CA GLU A 135 7.75 23.38 -73.30
C GLU A 135 8.82 22.28 -73.42
N GLY A 136 8.42 21.10 -73.87
CA GLY A 136 9.31 19.98 -74.19
C GLY A 136 9.30 18.78 -73.23
N THR A 137 8.46 18.76 -72.19
CA THR A 137 8.35 17.59 -71.29
C THR A 137 7.26 16.59 -71.74
N PRO A 138 7.47 15.27 -71.52
CA PRO A 138 6.53 14.24 -71.96
C PRO A 138 5.17 14.36 -71.25
N LEU A 139 4.11 14.63 -72.04
CA LEU A 139 2.68 14.72 -71.69
C LEU A 139 2.35 13.99 -70.38
N PRO A 140 1.92 14.64 -69.29
CA PRO A 140 1.69 14.01 -67.98
C PRO A 140 0.73 12.83 -68.03
N PRO A 141 0.79 11.90 -67.04
CA PRO A 141 -0.06 10.73 -67.02
C PRO A 141 -1.53 11.11 -67.08
N LYS A 142 -2.37 10.27 -67.69
CA LYS A 142 -3.82 10.50 -67.69
C LYS A 142 -4.30 10.51 -66.24
N ALA A 143 -5.07 11.53 -65.85
CA ALA A 143 -5.62 11.65 -64.50
C ALA A 143 -6.40 10.38 -64.08
N GLU A 144 -6.99 9.66 -65.05
CA GLU A 144 -7.63 8.36 -64.86
C GLU A 144 -6.68 7.25 -64.38
N GLU A 145 -5.48 7.15 -64.96
CA GLU A 145 -4.49 6.14 -64.56
C GLU A 145 -4.00 6.42 -63.14
N LEU A 146 -3.77 7.70 -62.81
CA LEU A 146 -3.39 8.13 -61.47
C LEU A 146 -4.51 7.86 -60.45
N MET A 147 -5.75 8.19 -60.79
CA MET A 147 -6.91 7.91 -59.95
C MET A 147 -7.05 6.40 -59.70
N SER A 148 -6.90 5.55 -60.73
CA SER A 148 -6.95 4.09 -60.56
C SER A 148 -5.85 3.57 -59.62
N ALA A 149 -4.64 4.12 -59.72
CA ALA A 149 -3.51 3.75 -58.86
C ALA A 149 -3.72 4.21 -57.41
N ILE A 150 -4.26 5.42 -57.20
CA ILE A 150 -4.61 5.93 -55.87
C ILE A 150 -5.69 5.06 -55.23
N VAL A 151 -6.74 4.71 -55.97
CA VAL A 151 -7.84 3.88 -55.44
C VAL A 151 -7.35 2.49 -55.05
N GLU A 152 -6.52 1.86 -55.88
CA GLU A 152 -5.96 0.54 -55.56
C GLU A 152 -5.04 0.57 -54.32
N ARG A 153 -4.22 1.61 -54.20
CA ARG A 153 -3.34 1.77 -53.05
C ARG A 153 -4.09 2.13 -51.78
N LEU A 154 -5.12 2.97 -51.88
CA LEU A 154 -6.04 3.26 -50.79
C LEU A 154 -6.75 1.98 -50.32
N ARG A 155 -7.20 1.12 -51.25
CA ARG A 155 -7.77 -0.19 -50.92
C ARG A 155 -6.78 -1.04 -50.14
N HIS A 156 -5.54 -1.16 -50.60
CA HIS A 156 -4.51 -1.93 -49.89
C HIS A 156 -4.20 -1.37 -48.50
N ALA A 157 -4.07 -0.05 -48.36
CA ALA A 157 -3.81 0.62 -47.09
C ALA A 157 -4.95 0.41 -46.09
N LEU A 158 -6.21 0.55 -46.53
CA LEU A 158 -7.38 0.28 -45.69
C LEU A 158 -7.46 -1.20 -45.27
N MET A 159 -7.14 -2.13 -46.19
CA MET A 159 -7.08 -3.55 -45.84
C MET A 159 -5.96 -3.86 -44.84
N SER A 160 -4.76 -3.31 -45.00
CA SER A 160 -3.66 -3.54 -44.06
C SER A 160 -3.96 -2.96 -42.67
N LEU A 161 -4.55 -1.76 -42.62
CA LEU A 161 -4.98 -1.13 -41.37
C LEU A 161 -6.07 -1.95 -40.67
N SER A 162 -7.02 -2.50 -41.44
CA SER A 162 -8.04 -3.39 -40.89
C SER A 162 -7.41 -4.65 -40.27
N GLN A 163 -6.46 -5.27 -40.97
CA GLN A 163 -5.80 -6.48 -40.50
C GLN A 163 -4.93 -6.22 -39.26
N SER A 164 -4.23 -5.08 -39.21
CA SER A 164 -3.45 -4.70 -38.03
C SER A 164 -4.35 -4.43 -36.83
N ASN A 165 -5.46 -3.72 -37.02
CA ASN A 165 -6.41 -3.43 -35.94
C ASN A 165 -7.10 -4.69 -35.43
N LEU A 166 -7.47 -5.62 -36.32
CA LEU A 166 -8.01 -6.91 -35.89
C LEU A 166 -6.99 -7.74 -35.14
N LYS A 167 -5.72 -7.69 -35.55
CA LYS A 167 -4.66 -8.38 -34.82
C LYS A 167 -4.48 -7.79 -33.43
N THR A 168 -4.40 -6.47 -33.29
CA THR A 168 -4.26 -5.82 -31.97
C THR A 168 -5.46 -6.07 -31.07
N LEU A 169 -6.68 -6.05 -31.61
CA LEU A 169 -7.89 -6.39 -30.85
C LEU A 169 -7.88 -7.87 -30.42
N ARG A 170 -7.50 -8.80 -31.29
CA ARG A 170 -7.36 -10.22 -30.92
C ARG A 170 -6.31 -10.43 -29.85
N ASP A 171 -5.17 -9.77 -29.97
CA ASP A 171 -4.09 -9.85 -28.97
C ASP A 171 -4.57 -9.27 -27.63
N ALA A 172 -5.32 -8.16 -27.64
CA ALA A 172 -5.91 -7.57 -26.44
C ALA A 172 -6.95 -8.49 -25.78
N VAL A 173 -7.79 -9.17 -26.56
CA VAL A 173 -8.75 -10.17 -26.07
C VAL A 173 -8.01 -11.37 -25.47
N ALA A 174 -6.98 -11.89 -26.12
CA ALA A 174 -6.19 -13.01 -25.58
C ALA A 174 -5.54 -12.66 -24.23
N VAL A 175 -5.03 -11.42 -24.09
CA VAL A 175 -4.47 -10.93 -22.82
C VAL A 175 -5.54 -10.80 -21.73
N SER A 176 -6.74 -10.32 -22.06
CA SER A 176 -7.82 -10.18 -21.08
C SER A 176 -8.36 -11.54 -20.63
N GLU A 177 -8.49 -12.51 -21.53
CA GLU A 177 -8.84 -13.90 -21.21
C GLU A 177 -7.82 -14.55 -20.29
N HIS A 178 -6.52 -14.34 -20.53
CA HIS A 178 -5.46 -14.84 -19.65
C HIS A 178 -5.58 -14.26 -18.24
N LYS A 179 -5.77 -12.94 -18.11
CA LYS A 179 -5.96 -12.27 -16.82
C LYS A 179 -7.20 -12.76 -16.08
N LEU A 180 -8.28 -13.04 -16.81
CA LEU A 180 -9.51 -13.57 -16.24
C LEU A 180 -9.29 -14.97 -15.63
N LYS A 181 -8.58 -15.85 -16.36
CA LYS A 181 -8.21 -17.18 -15.85
C LYS A 181 -7.33 -17.10 -14.60
N GLU A 182 -6.31 -16.25 -14.62
CA GLU A 182 -5.42 -16.05 -13.47
C GLU A 182 -6.18 -15.54 -12.22
N ALA A 183 -7.13 -14.61 -12.42
CA ALA A 183 -7.98 -14.11 -11.36
C ALA A 183 -8.93 -15.19 -10.80
N GLN A 184 -9.50 -16.05 -11.66
CA GLN A 184 -10.32 -17.19 -11.25
C GLN A 184 -9.52 -18.18 -10.40
N GLU A 185 -8.34 -18.59 -10.86
CA GLU A 185 -7.47 -19.49 -10.09
C GLU A 185 -7.03 -18.90 -8.75
N ARG A 186 -6.82 -17.58 -8.69
CA ARG A 186 -6.51 -16.87 -7.44
C ARG A 186 -7.71 -16.87 -6.50
N LEU A 187 -8.92 -16.64 -7.00
CA LEU A 187 -10.15 -16.70 -6.22
C LEU A 187 -10.35 -18.10 -5.62
N GLU A 188 -10.20 -19.15 -6.43
CA GLU A 188 -10.34 -20.53 -5.98
C GLU A 188 -9.32 -20.89 -4.89
N ARG A 189 -8.07 -20.45 -5.04
CA ARG A 189 -7.04 -20.60 -4.01
C ARG A 189 -7.43 -19.92 -2.70
N LEU A 190 -7.90 -18.67 -2.75
CA LEU A 190 -8.33 -17.93 -1.56
C LEU A 190 -9.56 -18.57 -0.89
N LEU A 191 -10.50 -19.11 -1.67
CA LEU A 191 -11.66 -19.83 -1.12
C LEU A 191 -11.23 -21.14 -0.44
N ALA A 192 -10.27 -21.87 -1.02
CA ALA A 192 -9.70 -23.07 -0.42
C ALA A 192 -8.96 -22.76 0.88
N GLU A 193 -8.15 -21.68 0.89
CA GLU A 193 -7.46 -21.21 2.09
C GLU A 193 -8.44 -20.79 3.19
N ARG A 194 -9.47 -20.00 2.85
CA ARG A 194 -10.54 -19.64 3.79
C ARG A 194 -11.20 -20.87 4.38
N LYS A 195 -11.48 -21.90 3.58
CA LYS A 195 -12.09 -23.15 4.04
C LYS A 195 -11.14 -23.95 4.94
N ALA A 196 -9.84 -23.97 4.65
CA ALA A 196 -8.84 -24.61 5.50
C ALA A 196 -8.71 -23.88 6.84
N LEU A 197 -8.69 -22.53 6.81
CA LEU A 197 -8.71 -21.69 8.00
C LEU A 197 -10.00 -21.90 8.81
N SER A 198 -11.17 -21.89 8.17
CA SER A 198 -12.43 -22.13 8.87
C SER A 198 -12.47 -23.53 9.48
N ALA A 199 -11.97 -24.57 8.80
CA ALA A 199 -11.86 -25.91 9.38
C ALA A 199 -10.86 -25.98 10.55
N SER A 200 -9.81 -25.15 10.54
CA SER A 200 -8.89 -25.02 11.68
C SER A 200 -9.51 -24.24 12.84
N VAL A 201 -10.37 -23.26 12.54
CA VAL A 201 -11.11 -22.46 13.52
C VAL A 201 -12.29 -23.24 14.09
N ASP A 202 -13.00 -24.07 13.34
CA ASP A 202 -14.05 -24.96 13.86
C ASP A 202 -13.48 -26.04 14.81
N ARG A 203 -12.17 -26.33 14.75
CA ARG A 203 -11.48 -27.13 15.79
C ARG A 203 -11.19 -26.33 17.06
N VAL A 204 -11.09 -25.01 16.94
CA VAL A 204 -11.11 -24.07 18.06
C VAL A 204 -12.53 -23.53 18.16
N ASN A 205 -13.48 -24.41 18.50
CA ASN A 205 -14.79 -23.96 18.98
C ASN A 205 -14.54 -23.14 20.26
N LEU A 206 -14.27 -21.86 20.04
CA LEU A 206 -14.46 -20.73 20.94
C LEU A 206 -15.97 -20.66 21.19
N ASP A 207 -16.51 -21.71 21.82
CA ASP A 207 -17.89 -21.73 22.23
C ASP A 207 -18.04 -20.55 23.17
N ARG A 208 -18.82 -19.56 22.73
CA ARG A 208 -18.91 -18.28 23.42
C ARG A 208 -19.34 -18.51 24.87
N GLU A 209 -20.14 -19.53 25.11
CA GLU A 209 -20.53 -19.97 26.45
C GLU A 209 -19.35 -20.50 27.27
N LEU A 210 -18.45 -21.30 26.70
CA LEU A 210 -17.24 -21.77 27.39
C LEU A 210 -16.31 -20.60 27.76
N ILE A 211 -16.13 -19.64 26.85
CA ILE A 211 -15.29 -18.46 27.13
C ILE A 211 -15.92 -17.59 28.21
N LEU A 212 -17.24 -17.36 28.15
CA LEU A 212 -17.94 -16.59 29.16
C LEU A 212 -17.91 -17.27 30.53
N ASN A 213 -18.03 -18.60 30.57
CA ASN A 213 -17.88 -19.38 31.80
C ASN A 213 -16.46 -19.30 32.35
N GLU A 214 -15.44 -19.37 31.49
CA GLU A 214 -14.04 -19.25 31.91
C GLU A 214 -13.72 -17.84 32.43
N ILE A 215 -14.23 -16.79 31.76
CA ILE A 215 -14.11 -15.41 32.25
C ILE A 215 -14.77 -15.28 33.62
N ALA A 216 -15.98 -15.80 33.81
CA ALA A 216 -16.66 -15.75 35.10
C ALA A 216 -15.91 -16.50 36.20
N ASN A 217 -15.28 -17.64 35.86
CA ASN A 217 -14.44 -18.41 36.79
C ASN A 217 -13.18 -17.61 37.19
N LEU A 218 -12.48 -17.03 36.22
CA LEU A 218 -11.30 -16.19 36.47
C LEU A 218 -11.65 -14.94 37.29
N GLU A 219 -12.78 -14.28 37.01
CA GLU A 219 -13.26 -13.16 37.81
C GLU A 219 -13.63 -13.55 39.25
N SER A 220 -14.08 -14.79 39.46
CA SER A 220 -14.32 -15.34 40.81
C SER A 220 -13.01 -15.59 41.54
N GLN A 221 -12.03 -16.21 40.87
CA GLN A 221 -10.70 -16.46 41.43
C GLN A 221 -9.97 -15.16 41.78
N LEU A 222 -10.07 -14.14 40.92
CA LEU A 222 -9.47 -12.83 41.17
C LEU A 222 -10.08 -12.17 42.41
N ARG A 223 -11.42 -12.21 42.54
CA ARG A 223 -12.10 -11.69 43.74
C ARG A 223 -11.70 -12.44 45.01
N GLU A 224 -11.53 -13.75 44.94
CA GLU A 224 -11.08 -14.57 46.07
C GLU A 224 -9.66 -14.18 46.50
N ILE A 225 -8.72 -14.10 45.55
CA ILE A 225 -7.34 -13.66 45.80
C ILE A 225 -7.30 -12.23 46.36
N GLU A 226 -8.14 -11.32 45.87
CA GLU A 226 -8.20 -9.94 46.38
C GLU A 226 -8.68 -9.90 47.84
N ILE A 227 -9.71 -10.68 48.18
CA ILE A 227 -10.19 -10.81 49.57
C ILE A 227 -9.10 -11.40 50.47
N GLU A 228 -8.41 -12.45 50.01
CA GLU A 228 -7.30 -13.06 50.74
C GLU A 228 -6.16 -12.06 50.97
N ARG A 229 -5.81 -11.26 49.96
CA ARG A 229 -4.77 -10.23 50.08
C ARG A 229 -5.14 -9.19 51.13
N VAL A 230 -6.37 -8.69 51.12
CA VAL A 230 -6.86 -7.72 52.12
C VAL A 230 -6.87 -8.34 53.53
N ALA A 231 -7.30 -9.60 53.66
CA ALA A 231 -7.30 -10.30 54.94
C ALA A 231 -5.88 -10.51 55.48
N ASN A 232 -4.92 -10.86 54.63
CA ASN A 232 -3.52 -11.02 54.99
C ASN A 232 -2.87 -9.70 55.40
N GLN A 233 -3.14 -8.60 54.67
CA GLN A 233 -2.68 -7.26 55.05
C GLN A 233 -3.23 -6.82 56.41
N ALA A 234 -4.52 -7.06 56.67
CA ALA A 234 -5.13 -6.75 57.96
C ALA A 234 -4.52 -7.58 59.10
N ARG A 235 -4.24 -8.87 58.85
CA ARG A 235 -3.57 -9.76 59.81
C ARG A 235 -2.15 -9.27 60.09
N GLN A 236 -1.38 -8.92 59.06
CA GLN A 236 -0.03 -8.37 59.21
C GLN A 236 -0.03 -7.11 60.08
N GLY A 237 -0.89 -6.13 59.78
CA GLY A 237 -1.00 -4.91 60.57
C GLY A 237 -1.41 -5.16 62.03
N ALA A 238 -2.27 -6.15 62.28
CA ALA A 238 -2.64 -6.56 63.64
C ALA A 238 -1.47 -7.19 64.40
N ILE A 239 -0.66 -8.04 63.75
CA ILE A 239 0.53 -8.66 64.34
C ILE A 239 1.59 -7.60 64.63
N GLU A 240 1.87 -6.70 63.67
CA GLU A 240 2.83 -5.59 63.84
C GLU A 240 2.46 -4.71 65.05
N SER A 241 1.18 -4.37 65.19
CA SER A 241 0.67 -3.63 66.35
C SER A 241 0.88 -4.41 67.67
N GLN A 242 0.63 -5.71 67.68
CA GLN A 242 0.87 -6.55 68.86
C GLN A 242 2.36 -6.65 69.21
N VAL A 243 3.24 -6.78 68.22
CA VAL A 243 4.70 -6.79 68.39
C VAL A 243 5.17 -5.45 68.96
N ALA A 244 4.68 -4.32 68.44
CA ALA A 244 5.02 -2.99 68.96
C ALA A 244 4.60 -2.83 70.43
N VAL A 245 3.38 -3.24 70.79
CA VAL A 245 2.89 -3.19 72.18
C VAL A 245 3.71 -4.11 73.09
N ALA A 246 4.04 -5.32 72.66
CA ALA A 246 4.85 -6.25 73.43
C ALA A 246 6.27 -5.70 73.66
N SER A 247 6.89 -5.15 72.61
CA SER A 247 8.24 -4.58 72.65
C SER A 247 8.30 -3.36 73.58
N GLN A 248 7.29 -2.48 73.51
CA GLN A 248 7.20 -1.32 74.40
C GLN A 248 7.06 -1.74 75.87
N ARG A 249 6.23 -2.75 76.16
CA ARG A 249 6.07 -3.28 77.52
C ARG A 249 7.37 -3.87 78.08
N GLN A 250 8.13 -4.60 77.25
CA GLN A 250 9.45 -5.11 77.64
C GLN A 250 10.41 -3.96 77.98
N PHE A 251 10.45 -2.93 77.14
CA PHE A 251 11.30 -1.77 77.36
C PHE A 251 10.93 -1.00 78.63
N ASP A 252 9.64 -0.78 78.87
CA ASP A 252 9.16 -0.09 80.07
C ASP A 252 9.49 -0.86 81.35
N ARG A 253 9.45 -2.21 81.32
CA ARG A 253 9.86 -3.05 82.46
C ARG A 253 11.36 -3.01 82.73
N VAL A 254 12.18 -3.10 81.69
CA VAL A 254 13.65 -2.96 81.85
C VAL A 254 13.99 -1.61 82.48
N LYS A 255 13.28 -0.55 82.11
CA LYS A 255 13.43 0.78 82.75
C LYS A 255 12.94 0.83 84.20
N GLN A 256 11.90 0.09 84.54
CA GLN A 256 11.28 0.10 85.88
C GLN A 256 11.97 -0.87 86.86
N ASP A 257 12.85 -1.76 86.40
CA ASP A 257 13.55 -2.69 87.28
C ASP A 257 14.59 -1.96 88.13
N VAL A 258 14.28 -1.87 89.42
CA VAL A 258 15.11 -1.20 90.43
C VAL A 258 16.49 -1.85 90.51
N ILE A 259 16.57 -3.18 90.38
CA ILE A 259 17.83 -3.93 90.50
C ILE A 259 18.78 -3.56 89.36
N LEU A 260 18.32 -3.51 88.11
CA LEU A 260 19.11 -3.03 86.97
C LEU A 260 19.59 -1.60 87.18
N SER A 261 18.75 -0.71 87.71
CA SER A 261 19.16 0.67 87.98
C SER A 261 20.26 0.77 89.06
N GLU A 262 20.22 -0.08 90.09
CA GLU A 262 21.25 -0.14 91.12
C GLU A 262 22.52 -0.84 90.62
N MET A 263 22.39 -1.88 89.78
CA MET A 263 23.51 -2.53 89.11
C MET A 263 24.24 -1.57 88.17
N ALA A 264 23.50 -0.73 87.43
CA ALA A 264 24.09 0.31 86.60
C ALA A 264 24.94 1.28 87.44
N LYS A 265 24.43 1.77 88.59
CA LYS A 265 25.21 2.60 89.52
C LYS A 265 26.46 1.87 90.04
N LEU A 266 26.35 0.59 90.38
CA LEU A 266 27.50 -0.21 90.80
C LEU A 266 28.55 -0.33 89.68
N THR A 267 28.13 -0.59 88.44
CA THR A 267 29.05 -0.64 87.29
C THR A 267 29.72 0.70 87.04
N GLU A 268 29.01 1.83 87.22
CA GLU A 268 29.58 3.17 87.09
C GLU A 268 30.65 3.44 88.17
N ILE A 269 30.39 3.04 89.42
CA ILE A 269 31.37 3.15 90.51
C ILE A 269 32.61 2.29 90.22
N GLN A 270 32.43 1.04 89.75
CA GLN A 270 33.54 0.16 89.39
C GLN A 270 34.33 0.67 88.18
N GLN A 271 33.63 1.24 87.19
CA GLN A 271 34.26 1.87 86.03
C GLN A 271 35.10 3.06 86.45
N ALA A 272 34.56 3.97 87.28
CA ALA A 272 35.30 5.12 87.79
C ALA A 272 36.53 4.70 88.62
N ARG A 273 36.43 3.60 89.40
CA ARG A 273 37.57 3.03 90.13
C ARG A 273 38.63 2.48 89.16
N TYR A 274 38.22 1.74 88.14
CA TYR A 274 39.10 1.20 87.11
C TYR A 274 39.82 2.32 86.36
N ASP A 275 39.10 3.34 85.89
CA ASP A 275 39.65 4.48 85.16
C ASP A 275 40.64 5.28 86.03
N ARG A 276 40.33 5.45 87.31
CA ARG A 276 41.26 6.08 88.27
C ARG A 276 42.55 5.29 88.41
N LEU A 277 42.48 3.97 88.56
CA LEU A 277 43.67 3.10 88.65
C LEU A 277 44.44 3.05 87.32
N ALA A 278 43.75 3.07 86.18
CA ALA A 278 44.39 3.16 84.86
C ALA A 278 45.21 4.45 84.75
N SER A 279 44.64 5.60 85.14
CA SER A 279 45.35 6.89 85.14
C SER A 279 46.54 6.95 86.12
N LEU A 280 46.50 6.19 87.22
CA LEU A 280 47.61 6.09 88.17
C LEU A 280 48.70 5.13 87.68
N ARG A 281 48.34 4.08 86.94
CA ARG A 281 49.29 3.19 86.25
C ARG A 281 50.07 3.94 85.18
N GLU A 282 49.41 4.78 84.38
CA GLU A 282 50.10 5.65 83.40
C GLU A 282 51.16 6.55 84.06
N LYS A 283 50.93 6.94 85.32
CA LYS A 283 51.86 7.73 86.14
C LYS A 283 52.91 6.89 86.88
N GLY A 284 52.92 5.57 86.69
CA GLY A 284 53.87 4.62 87.31
C GLY A 284 53.60 4.30 88.79
N ASN A 285 52.44 4.70 89.33
CA ASN A 285 52.17 4.63 90.78
C ASN A 285 51.36 3.40 91.21
N VAL A 286 50.95 2.56 90.27
CA VAL A 286 50.10 1.38 90.50
C VAL A 286 50.62 0.22 89.65
N SER A 287 50.67 -0.97 90.24
CA SER A 287 51.13 -2.18 89.56
C SER A 287 50.08 -2.71 88.57
N GLU A 288 50.50 -3.41 87.52
CA GLU A 288 49.58 -4.03 86.55
C GLU A 288 48.59 -4.99 87.21
N MET A 289 49.04 -5.69 88.26
CA MET A 289 48.24 -6.63 89.04
C MET A 289 47.07 -5.95 89.77
N GLU A 290 47.24 -4.71 90.23
CA GLU A 290 46.17 -3.93 90.88
C GLU A 290 45.14 -3.42 89.86
N LEU A 291 45.56 -3.12 88.63
CA LEU A 291 44.64 -2.75 87.55
C LEU A 291 43.80 -3.96 87.10
N THR A 292 44.43 -5.13 86.93
CA THR A 292 43.72 -6.36 86.57
C THR A 292 42.76 -6.79 87.68
N ALA A 293 43.16 -6.67 88.95
CA ALA A 293 42.30 -6.97 90.10
C ALA A 293 41.10 -6.02 90.20
N ALA A 294 41.18 -4.80 89.66
CA ALA A 294 40.06 -3.88 89.55
C ALA A 294 39.20 -4.09 88.29
N GLY A 295 39.75 -4.70 87.24
CA GLY A 295 39.02 -5.02 86.01
C GLY A 295 38.07 -6.21 86.17
N GLU A 296 38.47 -7.23 86.94
CA GLU A 296 37.65 -8.41 87.23
C GLU A 296 36.24 -8.07 87.80
N PRO A 297 36.09 -7.25 88.86
CA PRO A 297 34.78 -6.90 89.39
C PRO A 297 33.95 -6.02 88.45
N LEU A 298 34.58 -5.25 87.55
CA LEU A 298 33.87 -4.48 86.53
C LEU A 298 33.26 -5.40 85.47
N ILE A 299 34.02 -6.39 85.00
CA ILE A 299 33.54 -7.39 84.04
C ILE A 299 32.41 -8.21 84.68
N GLU A 300 32.59 -8.67 85.91
CA GLU A 300 31.57 -9.42 86.65
C GLU A 300 30.29 -8.60 86.84
N ALA A 301 30.40 -7.32 87.19
CA ALA A 301 29.24 -6.44 87.34
C ALA A 301 28.48 -6.24 86.01
N ARG A 302 29.20 -6.13 84.88
CA ARG A 302 28.59 -6.05 83.55
C ARG A 302 27.89 -7.35 83.14
N ILE A 303 28.53 -8.50 83.39
CA ILE A 303 27.94 -9.82 83.14
C ILE A 303 26.64 -9.96 83.93
N ARG A 304 26.66 -9.67 85.24
CA ARG A 304 25.46 -9.77 86.07
C ARG A 304 24.35 -8.81 85.65
N MET A 305 24.69 -7.61 85.16
CA MET A 305 23.71 -6.66 84.64
C MET A 305 23.04 -7.21 83.37
N GLU A 306 23.80 -7.79 82.44
CA GLU A 306 23.24 -8.41 81.24
C GLU A 306 22.46 -9.69 81.56
N GLU A 307 22.95 -10.55 82.47
CA GLU A 307 22.20 -11.72 82.95
C GLU A 307 20.86 -11.32 83.58
N ARG A 308 20.84 -10.23 84.36
CA ARG A 308 19.60 -9.72 84.94
C ARG A 308 18.66 -9.17 83.87
N ARG A 309 19.21 -8.48 82.86
CA ARG A 309 18.44 -7.97 81.72
C ARG A 309 17.83 -9.11 80.91
N GLU A 310 18.61 -10.14 80.59
CA GLU A 310 18.15 -11.36 79.95
C GLU A 310 17.10 -12.07 80.80
N ALA A 311 17.30 -12.19 82.11
CA ALA A 311 16.32 -12.79 83.02
C ALA A 311 14.98 -12.02 83.04
N ILE A 312 15.00 -10.69 82.99
CA ILE A 312 13.78 -9.87 82.92
C ILE A 312 13.07 -10.07 81.57
N LEU A 313 13.85 -10.16 80.49
CA LEU A 313 13.32 -10.44 79.16
C LEU A 313 12.75 -11.87 79.07
N SER A 314 13.40 -12.86 79.69
CA SER A 314 13.03 -14.29 79.61
C SER A 314 11.96 -14.73 80.62
N GLN A 315 11.79 -14.02 81.75
CA GLN A 315 10.74 -14.32 82.74
C GLN A 315 9.34 -13.96 82.26
N ASP A 316 9.22 -13.18 81.19
CA ASP A 316 7.93 -12.84 80.62
C ASP A 316 7.51 -13.91 79.61
N MET A 317 6.27 -14.41 79.73
CA MET A 317 5.60 -15.14 78.64
C MET A 317 5.52 -14.31 77.34
N GLY A 318 5.93 -13.04 77.39
CA GLY A 318 6.13 -12.12 76.27
C GLY A 318 7.33 -12.45 75.37
N ALA A 319 8.40 -13.10 75.85
CA ALA A 319 9.53 -13.47 74.98
C ALA A 319 9.13 -14.55 73.99
N ASP A 320 8.54 -15.64 74.50
CA ASP A 320 8.00 -16.73 73.68
C ASP A 320 6.85 -16.24 72.80
N ARG A 321 6.01 -15.33 73.31
CA ARG A 321 4.93 -14.71 72.53
C ARG A 321 5.45 -13.75 71.45
N ALA A 322 6.52 -13.01 71.69
CA ALA A 322 7.14 -12.16 70.67
C ALA A 322 7.82 -13.00 69.58
N ILE A 323 8.48 -14.09 69.96
CA ILE A 323 9.02 -15.07 69.00
C ILE A 323 7.90 -15.70 68.17
N ALA A 324 6.78 -16.08 68.81
CA ALA A 324 5.61 -16.61 68.11
C ALA A 324 5.00 -15.58 67.15
N LEU A 325 4.80 -14.33 67.58
CA LEU A 325 4.29 -13.25 66.73
C LEU A 325 5.24 -12.92 65.58
N ASN A 326 6.57 -12.98 65.79
CA ASN A 326 7.54 -12.78 64.72
C ASN A 326 7.52 -13.93 63.69
N ARG A 327 7.29 -15.17 64.13
CA ARG A 327 7.08 -16.30 63.22
C ARG A 327 5.78 -16.13 62.45
N GLU A 328 4.68 -15.79 63.13
CA GLU A 328 3.40 -15.52 62.48
C GLU A 328 3.50 -14.34 61.50
N LEU A 329 4.30 -13.32 61.81
CA LEU A 329 4.57 -12.20 60.90
C LEU A 329 5.36 -12.63 59.67
N ALA A 330 6.38 -13.48 59.86
CA ALA A 330 7.15 -14.04 58.75
C ALA A 330 6.26 -14.91 57.86
N ASP A 331 5.45 -15.77 58.45
CA ASP A 331 4.51 -16.63 57.73
C ASP A 331 3.45 -15.80 56.98
N ALA A 332 2.90 -14.75 57.61
CA ALA A 332 1.98 -13.82 56.97
C ALA A 332 2.64 -13.03 55.83
N SER A 333 3.90 -12.64 55.97
CA SER A 333 4.67 -11.94 54.93
C SER A 333 4.95 -12.86 53.74
N ILE A 334 5.29 -14.13 53.99
CA ILE A 334 5.47 -15.14 52.95
C ILE A 334 4.14 -15.38 52.22
N ALA A 335 3.04 -15.57 52.95
CA ALA A 335 1.72 -15.75 52.35
C ALA A 335 1.28 -14.53 51.51
N ALA A 336 1.59 -13.31 51.96
CA ALA A 336 1.33 -12.09 51.19
C ALA A 336 2.15 -12.05 49.89
N ALA A 337 3.45 -12.35 49.95
CA ALA A 337 4.33 -12.41 48.78
C ALA A 337 3.92 -13.51 47.79
N GLU A 338 3.50 -14.67 48.28
CA GLU A 338 2.95 -15.75 47.44
C GLU A 338 1.65 -15.33 46.75
N SER A 339 0.78 -14.57 47.42
CA SER A 339 -0.45 -14.05 46.81
C SER A 339 -0.21 -12.97 45.75
N GLU A 340 0.87 -12.19 45.88
CA GLU A 340 1.24 -11.16 44.90
C GLU A 340 1.91 -11.75 43.65
N ALA A 341 2.55 -12.91 43.78
CA ALA A 341 3.21 -13.61 42.68
C ALA A 341 2.27 -14.48 41.82
N ARG A 342 1.05 -14.77 42.30
CA ARG A 342 0.03 -15.58 41.61
C ARG A 342 -0.80 -14.74 40.63
#